data_AF-A0A162K7N0-F1
#
_entry.id   AF-A0A162K7N0-F1
#
_cell.length_a   1.000
_cell.length_b   1.000
_cell.length_c   1.000
_cell.angle_alpha   90.00
_cell.angle_beta   90.00
_cell.angle_gamma   90.00
#
_symmetry.space_group_name_H-M   'P 1'
#
loop_
_entity.id
_entity.type
_entity.pdbx_description
1 polymer ?
#
loop_
_entity_poly.entity_id
_entity_poly.type
_entity_poly.pdbx_seq_one_letter_code
_entity_poly.pdbx_strand_id
1 'polypeptide(L)'
;MSPQDYFDKLFNKVSTIDNTPYCCIPAAIKFRTETCGGEANIREYCFSLAREGARRMAEILGTDYLQAEPSCCFATVRLPLAHAELGSDTNGRALAKWMQELTPAEYETYIPIKFYDGAFWCRISAQIYLALEDFEWATVTILEICQRMKTGEWKNKWPKVA
;
A
#
# COMPACT_ATOMS: atom_id res chain seq x y z
N MET A 1 37.43 26.67 0.99
CA MET A 1 36.27 25.77 0.88
C MET A 1 35.06 26.55 1.34
N SER A 2 34.00 26.63 0.54
CA SER A 2 32.77 27.31 1.00
C SER A 2 32.06 26.47 2.08
N PRO A 3 31.19 27.07 2.91
CA PRO A 3 30.35 26.30 3.83
C PRO A 3 29.52 25.21 3.13
N GLN A 4 29.05 25.48 1.90
CA GLN A 4 28.32 24.51 1.07
C GLN A 4 29.22 23.33 0.69
N ASP A 5 30.43 23.58 0.18
CA ASP A 5 31.38 22.53 -0.20
C ASP A 5 31.77 21.65 0.99
N TYR A 6 31.87 22.24 2.18
CA TYR A 6 32.13 21.50 3.41
C TYR A 6 30.96 20.60 3.77
N PHE A 7 29.73 21.13 3.74
CA PHE A 7 28.51 20.39 4.04
C PHE A 7 28.31 19.21 3.09
N ASP A 8 28.45 19.42 1.78
CA ASP A 8 28.27 18.35 0.77
C ASP A 8 29.26 17.19 0.99
N LYS A 9 30.51 17.52 1.36
CA LYS A 9 31.55 16.51 1.61
C LYS A 9 31.28 15.64 2.84
N LEU A 10 30.49 16.10 3.81
CA LEU A 10 30.11 15.30 4.98
C LEU A 10 29.33 14.03 4.57
N PHE A 11 28.63 14.07 3.43
CA PHE A 11 27.78 12.96 2.97
C PHE A 11 28.46 12.04 1.96
N ASN A 12 29.62 12.41 1.43
CA ASN A 12 30.35 11.59 0.45
C ASN A 12 30.84 10.24 1.02
N LYS A 13 31.08 10.17 2.34
CA LYS A 13 31.50 8.95 3.03
C LYS A 13 31.00 8.92 4.46
N VAL A 14 29.85 8.29 4.65
CA VAL A 14 29.19 8.11 5.97
C VAL A 14 29.40 6.71 6.53
N SER A 15 30.66 6.21 6.47
CA SER A 15 31.08 4.81 6.66
C SER A 15 31.12 3.99 5.36
N THR A 16 31.55 2.74 5.47
CA THR A 16 31.55 1.76 4.38
C THR A 16 30.12 1.26 4.17
N ILE A 17 29.52 1.65 3.04
CA ILE A 17 28.19 1.23 2.60
C ILE A 17 28.25 0.86 1.11
N ASP A 18 27.25 0.12 0.63
CA ASP A 18 27.05 -0.08 -0.81
C ASP A 18 26.46 1.19 -1.44
N ASN A 19 27.23 1.85 -2.31
CA ASN A 19 26.82 3.07 -2.99
C ASN A 19 26.15 2.81 -4.35
N THR A 20 25.98 1.56 -4.76
CA THR A 20 25.35 1.19 -6.04
C THR A 20 23.97 1.86 -6.25
N PRO A 21 23.08 1.96 -5.23
CA PRO A 21 21.80 2.67 -5.39
C PRO A 21 21.96 4.14 -5.78
N TYR A 22 22.97 4.85 -5.25
CA TYR A 22 23.24 6.24 -5.63
C TYR A 22 23.75 6.36 -7.05
N CYS A 23 24.60 5.42 -7.49
CA CYS A 23 25.09 5.36 -8.86
C CYS A 23 23.97 5.15 -9.90
N CYS A 24 22.84 4.56 -9.50
CA CYS A 24 21.68 4.36 -10.36
C CYS A 24 20.82 5.61 -10.56
N ILE A 25 20.98 6.67 -9.74
CA ILE A 25 20.11 7.86 -9.79
C ILE A 25 20.08 8.50 -11.19
N PRO A 26 21.21 8.78 -11.87
CA PRO A 26 21.17 9.39 -13.20
C PRO A 26 20.48 8.49 -14.23
N ALA A 27 20.70 7.18 -14.16
CA ALA A 27 20.07 6.22 -15.07
C ALA A 27 18.55 6.13 -14.82
N ALA A 28 18.10 6.14 -13.56
CA ALA A 28 16.69 6.14 -13.22
C ALA A 28 15.98 7.43 -13.68
N ILE A 29 16.61 8.60 -13.50
CA ILE A 29 16.08 9.89 -13.99
C ILE A 29 15.97 9.87 -15.52
N LYS A 30 17.01 9.38 -16.21
CA LYS A 30 17.00 9.27 -17.67
C LYS A 30 15.87 8.35 -18.15
N PHE A 31 15.73 7.17 -17.57
CA PHE A 31 14.66 6.23 -17.90
C PHE A 31 13.27 6.84 -17.69
N ARG A 32 13.05 7.51 -16.55
CA ARG A 32 11.77 8.18 -16.27
C ARG A 32 11.47 9.31 -17.24
N THR A 33 12.50 10.04 -17.67
CA THR A 33 12.38 11.17 -18.60
C THR A 33 12.11 10.71 -20.03
N GLU A 34 12.91 9.78 -20.53
CA GLU A 34 12.91 9.38 -21.94
C GLU A 34 11.92 8.24 -22.24
N THR A 35 11.77 7.29 -21.32
CA THR A 35 10.94 6.08 -21.54
C THR A 35 9.57 6.21 -20.92
N CYS A 36 9.46 6.73 -19.68
CA CYS A 36 8.19 6.82 -18.95
C CYS A 36 7.42 8.12 -19.20
N GLY A 37 7.93 9.00 -20.07
CA GLY A 37 7.25 10.25 -20.45
C GLY A 37 7.43 11.42 -19.49
N GLY A 38 8.36 11.33 -18.53
CA GLY A 38 8.73 12.43 -17.63
C GLY A 38 7.93 12.52 -16.34
N GLU A 39 8.49 13.26 -15.37
CA GLU A 39 7.99 13.34 -13.99
C GLU A 39 6.53 13.77 -13.86
N ALA A 40 6.10 14.76 -14.66
CA ALA A 40 4.74 15.28 -14.61
C ALA A 40 3.72 14.22 -15.03
N ASN A 41 3.98 13.52 -16.15
CA ASN A 41 3.09 12.48 -16.66
C ASN A 41 3.03 11.28 -15.71
N ILE A 42 4.17 10.86 -15.15
CA ILE A 42 4.22 9.78 -14.16
C ILE A 42 3.38 10.12 -12.93
N ARG A 43 3.50 11.35 -12.40
CA ARG A 43 2.73 11.78 -11.23
C ARG A 43 1.25 11.85 -11.56
N GLU A 44 0.87 12.50 -12.65
CA GLU A 44 -0.53 12.63 -13.06
C GLU A 44 -1.19 11.26 -13.21
N TYR A 45 -0.53 10.34 -13.92
CA TYR A 45 -1.03 8.97 -14.09
C TYR A 45 -1.21 8.25 -12.76
N CYS A 46 -0.17 8.21 -11.91
CA CYS A 46 -0.26 7.51 -10.63
C CYS A 46 -1.25 8.16 -9.66
N PHE A 47 -1.38 9.49 -9.67
CA PHE A 47 -2.35 10.19 -8.81
C PHE A 47 -3.78 9.93 -9.27
N SER A 48 -4.05 9.97 -10.58
CA SER A 48 -5.38 9.64 -11.10
C SER A 48 -5.72 8.17 -10.86
N LEU A 49 -4.79 7.27 -11.13
CA LEU A 49 -5.00 5.84 -10.92
C LEU A 49 -5.22 5.49 -9.44
N ALA A 50 -4.50 6.11 -8.50
CA ALA A 50 -4.74 5.90 -7.07
C ALA A 50 -6.16 6.36 -6.66
N ARG A 51 -6.62 7.50 -7.20
CA ARG A 51 -7.96 8.04 -6.95
C ARG A 51 -9.06 7.17 -7.54
N GLU A 52 -8.94 6.87 -8.82
CA GLU A 52 -9.93 6.10 -9.58
C GLU A 52 -10.00 4.66 -9.10
N GLY A 53 -8.83 4.05 -8.83
CA GLY A 53 -8.71 2.75 -8.21
C GLY A 53 -9.42 2.72 -6.86
N ALA A 54 -9.10 3.63 -5.94
CA ALA A 54 -9.74 3.67 -4.63
C ALA A 54 -11.26 3.87 -4.69
N ARG A 55 -11.73 4.79 -5.55
CA ARG A 55 -13.16 4.99 -5.80
C ARG A 55 -13.81 3.71 -6.30
N ARG A 56 -13.20 3.04 -7.27
CA ARG A 56 -13.71 1.79 -7.85
C ARG A 56 -13.77 0.66 -6.83
N MET A 57 -12.72 0.50 -6.02
CA MET A 57 -12.71 -0.47 -4.92
C MET A 57 -13.83 -0.17 -3.92
N ALA A 58 -13.96 1.08 -3.47
CA ALA A 58 -14.99 1.49 -2.52
C ALA A 58 -16.42 1.23 -3.04
N GLU A 59 -16.67 1.48 -4.34
CA GLU A 59 -17.95 1.16 -5.00
C GLU A 59 -18.27 -0.34 -4.97
N ILE A 60 -17.29 -1.19 -5.28
CA ILE A 60 -17.46 -2.65 -5.27
C ILE A 60 -17.64 -3.17 -3.84
N LEU A 61 -16.89 -2.62 -2.88
CA LEU A 61 -16.97 -2.99 -1.47
C LEU A 61 -18.23 -2.45 -0.77
N GLY A 62 -18.89 -1.44 -1.34
CA GLY A 62 -19.99 -0.72 -0.70
C GLY A 62 -19.52 0.08 0.53
N THR A 63 -18.33 0.67 0.46
CA THR A 63 -17.66 1.37 1.56
C THR A 63 -17.10 2.73 1.10
N ASP A 64 -16.24 3.34 1.92
CA ASP A 64 -15.59 4.63 1.64
C ASP A 64 -14.09 4.46 1.44
N TYR A 65 -13.44 5.50 0.94
CA TYR A 65 -11.99 5.58 0.82
C TYR A 65 -11.47 6.92 1.35
N LEU A 66 -10.20 6.92 1.77
CA LEU A 66 -9.45 8.10 2.16
C LEU A 66 -8.41 8.40 1.08
N GLN A 67 -8.45 9.63 0.60
CA GLN A 67 -7.47 10.18 -0.31
C GLN A 67 -6.68 11.28 0.38
N ALA A 68 -5.37 11.32 0.14
CA ALA A 68 -4.50 12.37 0.68
C ALA A 68 -4.67 13.67 -0.09
N GLU A 69 -4.57 14.79 0.63
CA GLU A 69 -4.42 16.14 0.08
C GLU A 69 -3.13 16.77 0.65
N PRO A 70 -2.13 17.10 -0.20
CA PRO A 70 -2.12 16.95 -1.65
C PRO A 70 -2.11 15.49 -2.10
N SER A 71 -2.57 15.26 -3.34
CA SER A 71 -2.61 13.93 -3.98
C SER A 71 -1.26 13.22 -3.96
N CYS A 72 -1.30 11.90 -3.78
CA CYS A 72 -0.14 11.02 -3.82
C CYS A 72 -0.45 9.72 -4.59
N CYS A 73 0.57 8.87 -4.79
CA CYS A 73 0.44 7.61 -5.54
C CYS A 73 -0.22 6.47 -4.73
N PHE A 74 -0.92 6.75 -3.63
CA PHE A 74 -1.62 5.74 -2.86
C PHE A 74 -2.93 6.28 -2.28
N ALA A 75 -3.82 5.36 -1.95
CA ALA A 75 -5.07 5.66 -1.27
C ALA A 75 -5.40 4.53 -0.29
N THR A 76 -6.34 4.78 0.61
CA THR A 76 -6.74 3.80 1.63
C THR A 76 -8.24 3.53 1.50
N VAL A 77 -8.66 2.27 1.44
CA VAL A 77 -10.06 1.88 1.23
C VAL A 77 -10.57 1.13 2.45
N ARG A 78 -11.77 1.48 2.91
CA ARG A 78 -12.43 0.83 4.06
C ARG A 78 -12.93 -0.55 3.64
N LEU A 79 -12.71 -1.56 4.47
CA LEU A 79 -13.18 -2.91 4.22
C LEU A 79 -14.62 -3.10 4.74
N PRO A 80 -15.44 -3.96 4.12
CA PRO A 80 -16.83 -4.21 4.52
C PRO A 80 -16.92 -5.19 5.70
N LEU A 81 -16.26 -4.82 6.80
CA LEU A 81 -16.17 -5.56 8.05
C LEU A 81 -16.46 -4.62 9.23
N ALA A 82 -17.49 -4.96 10.02
CA ALA A 82 -17.71 -4.32 11.30
C ALA A 82 -17.01 -5.15 12.39
N HIS A 83 -16.11 -4.52 13.16
CA HIS A 83 -15.42 -5.20 14.27
C HIS A 83 -16.42 -5.83 15.25
N ALA A 84 -17.51 -5.13 15.55
CA ALA A 84 -18.57 -5.61 16.45
C ALA A 84 -19.17 -6.96 16.03
N GLU A 85 -19.21 -7.27 14.72
CA GLU A 85 -19.74 -8.53 14.19
C GLU A 85 -18.76 -9.71 14.37
N LEU A 86 -17.49 -9.42 14.65
CA LEU A 86 -16.43 -10.42 14.81
C LEU A 86 -16.26 -10.88 16.28
N GLY A 87 -16.93 -10.18 17.22
CA GLY A 87 -16.92 -10.44 18.66
C GLY A 87 -16.22 -9.33 19.46
N SER A 88 -16.83 -8.94 20.58
CA SER A 88 -16.40 -7.80 21.42
C SER A 88 -14.95 -7.86 21.90
N ASP A 89 -14.43 -9.07 22.12
CA ASP A 89 -13.13 -9.29 22.73
C ASP A 89 -12.01 -9.49 21.69
N THR A 90 -12.33 -9.33 20.41
CA THR A 90 -11.34 -9.53 19.34
C THR A 90 -10.39 -8.33 19.22
N ASN A 91 -9.09 -8.59 19.15
CA ASN A 91 -8.11 -7.53 18.92
C ASN A 91 -8.08 -7.16 17.43
N GLY A 92 -8.72 -6.04 17.05
CA GLY A 92 -8.80 -5.61 15.65
C GLY A 92 -7.43 -5.45 14.97
N ARG A 93 -6.37 -5.05 15.70
CA ARG A 93 -5.01 -4.98 15.14
C ARG A 93 -4.43 -6.36 14.82
N ALA A 94 -4.70 -7.36 15.67
CA ALA A 94 -4.27 -8.73 15.41
C ALA A 94 -5.03 -9.32 14.20
N LEU A 95 -6.34 -9.05 14.09
CA LEU A 95 -7.15 -9.44 12.94
C LEU A 95 -6.66 -8.78 11.64
N ALA A 96 -6.34 -7.48 11.66
CA ALA A 96 -5.77 -6.80 10.50
C ALA A 96 -4.42 -7.40 10.08
N LYS A 97 -3.57 -7.75 11.06
CA LYS A 97 -2.31 -8.45 10.81
C LYS A 97 -2.54 -9.82 10.15
N TRP A 98 -3.51 -10.58 10.65
CA TRP A 98 -3.88 -11.87 10.05
C TRP A 98 -4.28 -11.73 8.58
N MET A 99 -5.18 -10.78 8.26
CA MET A 99 -5.58 -10.53 6.86
C MET A 99 -4.38 -10.16 5.98
N GLN A 100 -3.52 -9.27 6.48
CA GLN A 100 -2.33 -8.82 5.77
C GLN A 100 -1.35 -9.97 5.51
N GLU A 101 -1.19 -10.91 6.43
CA GLU A 101 -0.28 -12.05 6.29
C GLU A 101 -0.81 -13.11 5.32
N LEU A 102 -2.13 -13.18 5.10
CA LEU A 102 -2.71 -14.04 4.07
C LEU A 102 -2.33 -13.58 2.66
N THR A 103 -2.24 -12.28 2.41
CA THR A 103 -2.03 -11.79 1.04
C THR A 103 -0.74 -12.33 0.41
N PRO A 104 0.45 -12.27 1.06
CA PRO A 104 1.65 -12.84 0.46
C PRO A 104 1.70 -14.37 0.59
N ALA A 105 1.03 -14.95 1.58
CA ALA A 105 1.06 -16.39 1.82
C ALA A 105 0.23 -17.19 0.80
N GLU A 106 -0.85 -16.61 0.28
CA GLU A 106 -1.83 -17.34 -0.53
C GLU A 106 -2.18 -16.65 -1.86
N TYR A 107 -1.86 -15.37 -2.04
CA TYR A 107 -2.29 -14.58 -3.21
C TYR A 107 -1.14 -13.89 -3.95
N GLU A 108 0.11 -14.23 -3.65
CA GLU A 108 1.33 -13.67 -4.29
C GLU A 108 1.36 -12.13 -4.35
N THR A 109 0.74 -11.48 -3.37
CA THR A 109 0.63 -10.02 -3.30
C THR A 109 0.82 -9.51 -1.88
N TYR A 110 1.12 -8.22 -1.71
CA TYR A 110 1.20 -7.61 -0.39
C TYR A 110 0.31 -6.39 -0.30
N ILE A 111 -0.80 -6.51 0.43
CA ILE A 111 -1.73 -5.41 0.67
C ILE A 111 -1.69 -5.06 2.16
N PRO A 112 -1.11 -3.92 2.56
CA PRO A 112 -1.13 -3.46 3.94
C PRO A 112 -2.56 -3.28 4.44
N ILE A 113 -2.92 -3.92 5.56
CA ILE A 113 -4.22 -3.78 6.21
C ILE A 113 -4.02 -3.29 7.63
N LYS A 114 -4.78 -2.27 8.02
CA LYS A 114 -4.73 -1.65 9.35
C LYS A 114 -6.11 -1.56 9.97
N PHE A 115 -6.15 -1.72 11.29
CA PHE A 115 -7.33 -1.44 12.09
C PHE A 115 -7.18 -0.05 12.72
N TYR A 116 -8.09 0.86 12.35
CA TYR A 116 -8.09 2.25 12.80
C TYR A 116 -9.53 2.73 12.93
N ASP A 117 -9.80 3.40 14.05
CA ASP A 117 -11.11 3.99 14.35
C ASP A 117 -12.29 3.01 14.19
N GLY A 118 -12.16 1.81 14.77
CA GLY A 118 -13.20 0.79 14.72
C GLY A 118 -13.38 0.07 13.37
N ALA A 119 -12.61 0.45 12.34
CA ALA A 119 -12.72 -0.08 10.99
C ALA A 119 -11.41 -0.68 10.47
N PHE A 120 -11.53 -1.58 9.50
CA PHE A 120 -10.42 -2.15 8.76
C PHE A 120 -10.20 -1.38 7.45
N TRP A 121 -8.95 -1.15 7.12
CA TRP A 121 -8.55 -0.31 5.99
C TRP A 121 -7.40 -0.97 5.24
N CYS A 122 -7.50 -1.10 3.92
CA CYS A 122 -6.39 -1.52 3.07
C CYS A 122 -5.76 -0.32 2.36
N ARG A 123 -4.43 -0.29 2.23
CA ARG A 123 -3.72 0.74 1.48
C ARG A 123 -3.25 0.19 0.13
N ILE A 124 -3.66 0.84 -0.95
CA ILE A 124 -3.30 0.52 -2.33
C ILE A 124 -2.34 1.57 -2.89
N SER A 125 -1.36 1.16 -3.69
CA SER A 125 -0.36 2.07 -4.27
C SER A 125 -0.35 1.94 -5.79
N ALA A 126 -0.68 3.03 -6.48
CA ALA A 126 -0.63 3.12 -7.92
C ALA A 126 0.82 3.23 -8.41
N GLN A 127 1.07 2.62 -9.57
CA GLN A 127 2.33 2.69 -10.29
C GLN A 127 2.08 2.69 -11.80
N ILE A 128 3.08 3.15 -12.55
CA ILE A 128 3.04 3.28 -14.01
C ILE A 128 2.83 1.95 -14.75
N TYR A 129 3.04 0.82 -14.09
CA TYR A 129 2.88 -0.52 -14.63
C TYR A 129 1.58 -1.19 -14.19
N LEU A 130 0.69 -0.47 -13.51
CA LEU A 130 -0.64 -0.93 -13.09
C LEU A 130 -1.71 -0.21 -13.90
N ALA A 131 -2.89 -0.83 -13.99
CA ALA A 131 -4.11 -0.31 -14.57
C ALA A 131 -5.29 -0.52 -13.60
N LEU A 132 -6.48 -0.03 -13.97
CA LEU A 132 -7.65 -0.06 -13.09
C LEU A 132 -8.08 -1.50 -12.74
N GLU A 133 -7.86 -2.42 -13.67
CA GLU A 133 -8.17 -3.85 -13.54
C GLU A 133 -7.39 -4.50 -12.38
N ASP A 134 -6.17 -4.03 -12.09
CA ASP A 134 -5.37 -4.52 -10.96
C ASP A 134 -6.03 -4.17 -9.61
N PHE A 135 -6.71 -3.02 -9.54
CA PHE A 135 -7.46 -2.60 -8.36
C PHE A 135 -8.76 -3.38 -8.21
N GLU A 136 -9.41 -3.72 -9.33
CA GLU A 136 -10.57 -4.61 -9.31
C GLU A 136 -10.18 -6.01 -8.84
N TRP A 137 -9.08 -6.57 -9.34
CA TRP A 137 -8.53 -7.84 -8.87
C TRP A 137 -8.22 -7.79 -7.37
N ALA A 138 -7.51 -6.76 -6.91
CA ALA A 138 -7.20 -6.57 -5.49
C ALA A 138 -8.48 -6.50 -4.63
N THR A 139 -9.56 -5.92 -5.17
CA THR A 139 -10.86 -5.86 -4.48
C THR A 139 -11.48 -7.24 -4.32
N VAL A 140 -11.47 -8.06 -5.37
CA VAL A 140 -11.98 -9.44 -5.32
C VAL A 140 -11.21 -10.26 -4.30
N THR A 141 -9.87 -10.19 -4.31
CA THR A 141 -9.01 -10.86 -3.31
C THR A 141 -9.34 -10.41 -1.88
N ILE A 142 -9.50 -9.10 -1.66
CA ILE A 142 -9.83 -8.56 -0.34
C ILE A 142 -11.23 -8.98 0.12
N LEU A 143 -12.20 -9.05 -0.78
CA LEU A 143 -13.55 -9.56 -0.46
C LEU A 143 -13.52 -11.01 0.00
N GLU A 144 -12.73 -11.85 -0.67
CA GLU A 144 -12.54 -13.24 -0.26
C GLU A 144 -11.95 -13.34 1.16
N ILE A 145 -10.91 -12.55 1.45
CA ILE A 145 -10.30 -12.49 2.79
C ILE A 145 -11.30 -11.97 3.83
N CYS A 146 -12.11 -10.96 3.48
CA CYS A 146 -13.20 -10.48 4.36
C CYS A 146 -14.21 -11.59 4.64
N GLN A 147 -14.57 -12.41 3.65
CA GLN A 147 -15.47 -13.53 3.85
C GLN A 147 -14.87 -14.60 4.76
N ARG A 148 -13.58 -14.93 4.59
CA ARG A 148 -12.83 -15.83 5.47
C ARG A 148 -12.73 -15.32 6.91
N MET A 149 -12.65 -13.99 7.08
CA MET A 149 -12.73 -13.37 8.39
C MET A 149 -14.10 -13.59 9.06
N LYS A 150 -15.19 -13.42 8.30
CA LYS A 150 -16.58 -13.64 8.77
C LYS A 150 -16.85 -15.10 9.13
N THR A 151 -16.26 -16.07 8.43
CA THR A 151 -16.39 -17.50 8.79
C THR A 151 -15.54 -17.89 10.01
N GLY A 152 -14.69 -16.98 10.50
CA GLY A 152 -13.87 -17.20 11.69
C GLY A 152 -12.61 -18.03 11.44
N GLU A 153 -12.11 -18.12 10.20
CA GLU A 153 -10.93 -18.93 9.87
C GLU A 153 -9.68 -18.53 10.67
N TRP A 154 -9.56 -17.25 11.03
CA TRP A 154 -8.50 -16.72 11.89
C TRP A 154 -8.42 -17.40 13.27
N LYS A 155 -9.48 -18.07 13.72
CA LYS A 155 -9.49 -18.86 14.97
C LYS A 155 -8.68 -20.15 14.83
N ASN A 156 -8.57 -20.69 13.62
CA ASN A 156 -7.89 -21.96 13.33
C ASN A 156 -6.43 -21.74 12.91
N LYS A 157 -6.13 -20.63 12.24
CA LYS A 157 -4.78 -20.24 11.85
C LYS A 157 -4.24 -19.18 12.79
N TRP A 158 -3.65 -19.60 13.90
CA TRP A 158 -2.73 -18.76 14.66
C TRP A 158 -1.77 -19.57 15.56
N PRO A 159 -0.44 -19.41 15.48
CA PRO A 159 0.41 -19.74 16.62
C PRO A 159 0.25 -18.60 17.64
N LYS A 160 -0.30 -18.88 18.82
CA LYS A 160 -0.45 -17.97 19.98
C LYS A 160 0.51 -16.77 19.89
N VAL A 161 0.02 -15.54 19.65
CA VAL A 161 0.87 -14.35 19.85
C VAL A 161 1.18 -14.33 21.34
N ALA A 162 2.46 -14.44 21.69
CA ALA A 162 2.96 -14.07 22.99
C ALA A 162 2.92 -12.55 23.17
#